data_AF-A0A4R6SIM2-F1
#
_entry.id   AF-A0A4R6SIM2-F1
#
_cell.length_a   1.000
_cell.length_b   1.000
_cell.length_c   1.000
_cell.angle_alpha   90.00
_cell.angle_beta   90.00
_cell.angle_gamma   90.00
#
_symmetry.space_group_name_H-M   'P 1'
#
loop_
_entity.id
_entity.type
_entity.pdbx_description
1 polymer ?
#
loop_
_entity_poly.entity_id
_entity_poly.type
_entity_poly.pdbx_seq_one_letter_code
_entity_poly.pdbx_strand_id
1 'polypeptide(L)'
;MPAVLTDVADLAAYPPFIRRVTAATVKAAVAVGNEVYDGTQYRIMRRALATQVLKHAENWGEVFAWGVSANPAVNPDATDNDVEFTVNSLWDAMAGAYTETSGGSNQATTQAA
;
A
#
# COMPACT_ATOMS: atom_id res chain seq x y z
N MET A 1 18.45 -20.45 3.20
CA MET A 1 17.78 -19.46 2.33
C MET A 1 18.05 -18.05 2.85
N PRO A 2 19.16 -17.38 2.44
CA PRO A 2 19.45 -16.00 2.84
C PRO A 2 19.47 -14.97 1.68
N ALA A 3 19.72 -15.39 0.43
CA ALA A 3 19.96 -14.48 -0.69
C ALA A 3 18.76 -13.56 -1.00
N VAL A 4 17.53 -14.10 -0.92
CA VAL A 4 16.30 -13.37 -1.28
C VAL A 4 16.05 -12.15 -0.37
N LEU A 5 16.35 -12.23 0.93
CA LEU A 5 16.12 -11.09 1.83
C LEU A 5 17.16 -9.99 1.67
N THR A 6 18.38 -10.35 1.27
CA THR A 6 19.43 -9.38 0.95
C THR A 6 19.09 -8.63 -0.34
N ASP A 7 18.63 -9.34 -1.37
CA ASP A 7 18.22 -8.72 -2.65
C ASP A 7 17.04 -7.74 -2.46
N VAL A 8 16.08 -8.10 -1.61
CA VAL A 8 14.95 -7.23 -1.22
C VAL A 8 15.47 -5.97 -0.53
N ALA A 9 16.36 -6.12 0.45
CA ALA A 9 16.92 -5.00 1.20
C ALA A 9 17.75 -4.05 0.32
N ASP A 10 18.56 -4.60 -0.57
CA ASP A 10 19.39 -3.82 -1.48
C ASP A 10 18.53 -3.01 -2.47
N LEU A 11 17.47 -3.61 -3.01
CA LEU A 11 16.55 -2.92 -3.89
C LEU A 11 15.72 -1.86 -3.15
N ALA A 12 15.20 -2.19 -1.97
CA ALA A 12 14.40 -1.28 -1.14
C ALA A 12 15.20 -0.04 -0.69
N ALA A 13 16.50 -0.19 -0.47
CA ALA A 13 17.39 0.90 -0.07
C ALA A 13 17.95 1.69 -1.26
N TYR A 14 17.73 1.24 -2.49
CA TYR A 14 18.31 1.87 -3.68
C TYR A 14 17.58 3.19 -4.04
N PRO A 15 18.25 4.37 -4.00
CA PRO A 15 17.55 5.65 -4.11
C PRO A 15 16.78 5.86 -5.42
N PRO A 16 17.28 5.45 -6.61
CA PRO A 16 16.50 5.54 -7.84
C PRO A 16 15.24 4.68 -7.82
N PHE A 17 15.29 3.49 -7.21
CA PHE A 17 14.10 2.64 -7.05
C PHE A 17 13.08 3.27 -6.11
N ILE A 18 13.53 3.77 -4.95
CA ILE A 18 12.66 4.49 -3.99
C ILE A 18 11.94 5.63 -4.71
N ARG A 19 12.65 6.46 -5.50
CA ARG A 19 12.03 7.58 -6.24
C ARG A 19 10.93 7.12 -7.21
N ARG A 20 11.14 6.01 -7.92
CA ARG A 20 10.13 5.42 -8.83
C ARG A 20 8.91 4.94 -8.04
N VAL A 21 9.12 4.25 -6.92
CA VAL A 21 8.05 3.80 -6.03
C VAL A 21 7.31 4.99 -5.41
N THR A 22 8.00 6.04 -4.97
CA THR A 22 7.40 7.27 -4.45
C THR A 22 6.49 7.92 -5.49
N ALA A 23 6.94 8.04 -6.74
CA ALA A 23 6.13 8.61 -7.81
C ALA A 23 4.87 7.78 -8.07
N ALA A 24 4.98 6.46 -8.14
CA ALA A 24 3.84 5.56 -8.27
C ALA A 24 2.87 5.65 -7.08
N THR A 25 3.40 5.75 -5.86
CA THR A 25 2.63 5.85 -4.62
C THR A 25 1.85 7.16 -4.54
N VAL A 26 2.47 8.28 -4.93
CA VAL A 26 1.79 9.58 -5.03
C VAL A 26 0.72 9.55 -6.12
N LYS A 27 1.02 8.95 -7.28
CA LYS A 27 0.03 8.78 -8.37
C LYS A 27 -1.19 7.99 -7.89
N ALA A 28 -0.99 6.90 -7.16
CA ALA A 28 -2.06 6.11 -6.54
C ALA A 28 -2.86 6.95 -5.52
N ALA A 29 -2.18 7.71 -4.65
CA ALA A 29 -2.85 8.58 -3.67
C ALA A 29 -3.76 9.62 -4.33
N VAL A 30 -3.30 10.25 -5.42
CA VAL A 30 -4.10 11.21 -6.20
C VAL A 30 -5.32 10.53 -6.82
N ALA A 31 -5.14 9.34 -7.40
CA ALA A 31 -6.25 8.57 -7.98
C ALA A 31 -7.31 8.24 -6.91
N VAL A 32 -6.88 7.75 -5.74
CA VAL A 32 -7.77 7.45 -4.60
C VAL A 32 -8.48 8.69 -4.07
N GLY A 33 -7.79 9.83 -4.02
CA GLY A 33 -8.40 11.11 -3.63
C GLY A 33 -9.58 11.50 -4.53
N ASN A 34 -9.48 11.19 -5.82
CA ASN A 34 -10.50 11.48 -6.84
C ASN A 34 -11.64 10.46 -6.91
N GLU A 35 -11.55 9.33 -6.20
CA GLU A 35 -12.63 8.33 -6.18
C GLU A 35 -13.91 8.89 -5.54
N VAL A 36 -15.07 8.51 -6.09
CA VAL A 36 -16.38 8.84 -5.49
C VAL A 36 -16.48 8.18 -4.12
N TYR A 37 -16.80 8.99 -3.12
CA TYR A 37 -16.95 8.51 -1.75
C TYR A 37 -18.36 7.95 -1.54
N ASP A 38 -18.44 6.65 -1.27
CA ASP A 38 -19.68 5.90 -1.02
C ASP A 38 -19.99 5.69 0.47
N GLY A 39 -19.15 6.19 1.37
CA GLY A 39 -19.32 6.05 2.81
C GLY A 39 -18.79 4.73 3.40
N THR A 40 -18.27 3.82 2.58
CA THR A 40 -17.76 2.53 3.08
C THR A 40 -16.48 2.71 3.88
N GLN A 41 -16.31 1.91 4.94
CA GLN A 41 -15.11 1.94 5.77
C GLN A 41 -13.84 1.70 4.94
N TYR A 42 -13.90 0.80 3.97
CA TYR A 42 -12.82 0.54 3.03
C TYR A 42 -12.36 1.83 2.31
N ARG A 43 -13.29 2.62 1.75
CA ARG A 43 -12.94 3.89 1.09
C ARG A 43 -12.47 4.98 2.06
N ILE A 44 -12.99 5.01 3.29
CA ILE A 44 -12.47 5.91 4.34
C ILE A 44 -10.99 5.62 4.59
N MET A 45 -10.64 4.34 4.78
CA MET A 45 -9.26 3.93 5.07
C MET A 45 -8.32 4.22 3.89
N ARG A 46 -8.74 3.93 2.65
CA ARG A 46 -7.97 4.28 1.45
C ARG A 46 -7.68 5.77 1.36
N ARG A 47 -8.67 6.62 1.63
CA ARG A 47 -8.52 8.09 1.60
C ARG A 47 -7.67 8.62 2.76
N ALA A 48 -7.76 8.00 3.93
CA ALA A 48 -6.90 8.32 5.07
C ALA A 48 -5.43 8.06 4.72
N LEU A 49 -5.13 6.89 4.14
CA LEU A 49 -3.80 6.57 3.62
C LEU A 49 -3.36 7.57 2.54
N ALA A 50 -4.23 7.90 1.58
CA ALA A 50 -3.92 8.87 0.53
C ALA A 50 -3.52 10.23 1.11
N THR A 51 -4.22 10.68 2.14
CA THR A 51 -3.91 11.94 2.83
C THR A 51 -2.54 11.89 3.50
N GLN A 52 -2.17 10.76 4.11
CA GLN A 52 -0.86 10.59 4.75
C GLN A 52 0.28 10.53 3.73
N VAL A 53 0.08 9.80 2.62
CA VAL A 53 1.04 9.72 1.52
C VAL A 53 1.30 11.10 0.93
N LEU A 54 0.26 11.90 0.67
CA LEU A 54 0.44 13.23 0.10
C LEU A 54 1.15 14.21 1.05
N LYS A 55 1.01 14.02 2.37
CA LYS A 55 1.69 14.86 3.38
C LYS A 55 3.15 14.46 3.60
N HIS A 56 3.45 13.17 3.48
CA HIS A 56 4.75 12.58 3.83
C HIS A 56 5.23 11.62 2.74
N ALA A 57 5.28 12.11 1.49
CA ALA A 57 5.51 11.28 0.31
C ALA A 57 6.84 10.53 0.35
N GLU A 58 7.91 11.14 0.86
CA GLU A 58 9.22 10.51 0.96
C GLU A 58 9.20 9.32 1.92
N ASN A 59 8.71 9.52 3.15
CA ASN A 59 8.60 8.46 4.16
C ASN A 59 7.72 7.30 3.67
N TRP A 60 6.58 7.60 3.06
CA TRP A 60 5.71 6.55 2.52
C TRP A 60 6.31 5.87 1.30
N GLY A 61 7.03 6.60 0.46
CA GLY A 61 7.76 6.02 -0.67
C GLY A 61 8.77 4.96 -0.24
N GLU A 62 9.51 5.22 0.85
CA GLU A 62 10.42 4.23 1.45
C GLU A 62 9.65 3.01 1.99
N VAL A 63 8.56 3.22 2.73
CA VAL A 63 7.73 2.12 3.26
C VAL A 63 7.18 1.24 2.12
N PHE A 64 6.66 1.86 1.06
CA PHE A 64 6.19 1.14 -0.12
C PHE A 64 7.35 0.45 -0.85
N ALA A 65 8.56 1.03 -0.89
CA ALA A 65 9.70 0.40 -1.55
C ALA A 65 10.06 -0.95 -0.91
N TRP A 66 9.95 -1.09 0.41
CA TRP A 66 10.09 -2.37 1.10
C TRP A 66 8.99 -3.38 0.73
N GLY A 67 7.75 -2.92 0.61
CA GLY A 67 6.64 -3.78 0.17
C GLY A 67 6.76 -4.23 -1.28
N VAL A 68 7.16 -3.31 -2.17
CA VAL A 68 7.27 -3.57 -3.62
C VAL A 68 8.46 -4.48 -3.90
N SER A 69 9.61 -4.27 -3.26
CA SER A 69 10.79 -5.12 -3.42
C SER A 69 10.58 -6.55 -2.92
N ALA A 70 9.67 -6.77 -1.96
CA ALA A 70 9.30 -8.11 -1.51
C ALA A 70 8.51 -8.92 -2.57
N ASN A 71 8.03 -8.29 -3.64
CA ASN A 71 7.40 -8.99 -4.75
C ASN A 71 8.48 -9.62 -5.65
N PRO A 72 8.53 -10.96 -5.81
CA PRO A 72 9.56 -11.62 -6.62
C PRO A 72 9.47 -11.29 -8.12
N ALA A 73 8.35 -10.73 -8.59
CA ALA A 73 8.22 -10.23 -9.95
C ALA A 73 8.91 -8.87 -10.16
N VAL A 74 9.22 -8.14 -9.10
CA VAL A 74 9.90 -6.86 -9.16
C VAL A 74 11.39 -7.06 -8.92
N ASN A 75 12.19 -6.73 -9.92
CA ASN A 75 13.65 -6.74 -9.88
C ASN A 75 14.18 -5.36 -10.31
N PRO A 76 15.51 -5.12 -10.30
CA PRO A 76 16.07 -3.82 -10.69
C PRO A 76 15.67 -3.37 -12.12
N ASP A 77 15.40 -4.30 -13.02
CA ASP A 77 14.99 -4.05 -14.40
C ASP A 77 13.47 -3.94 -14.58
N ALA A 78 12.69 -4.03 -13.48
CA ALA A 78 11.24 -3.90 -13.52
C ALA A 78 10.82 -2.58 -14.17
N THR A 79 9.78 -2.63 -14.98
CA THR A 79 9.26 -1.44 -15.65
C THR A 79 8.47 -0.57 -14.67
N ASP A 80 8.24 0.70 -15.00
CA ASP A 80 7.40 1.57 -14.18
C ASP A 80 5.97 1.02 -14.04
N ASN A 81 5.48 0.30 -15.06
CA ASN A 81 4.18 -0.34 -15.03
C ASN A 81 4.11 -1.48 -13.99
N ASP A 82 5.18 -2.26 -13.83
CA ASP A 82 5.24 -3.34 -12.83
C ASP A 82 5.26 -2.77 -11.40
N VAL A 83 5.99 -1.67 -11.21
CA VAL A 83 6.04 -0.93 -9.94
C VAL A 83 4.65 -0.36 -9.62
N GLU A 84 4.00 0.31 -10.57
CA GLU A 84 2.66 0.87 -10.39
C GLU A 84 1.63 -0.21 -10.05
N PHE A 85 1.65 -1.35 -10.75
CA PHE A 85 0.75 -2.46 -10.47
C PHE A 85 0.96 -3.01 -9.05
N THR A 86 2.21 -3.16 -8.63
CA THR A 86 2.55 -3.66 -7.30
C THR A 86 2.17 -2.66 -6.21
N VAL A 87 2.39 -1.37 -6.42
CA VAL A 87 1.97 -0.30 -5.50
C VAL A 87 0.45 -0.30 -5.32
N ASN A 88 -0.33 -0.40 -6.39
CA ASN A 88 -1.79 -0.46 -6.31
C ASN A 88 -2.26 -1.70 -5.53
N SER A 89 -1.62 -2.84 -5.77
CA SER A 89 -1.92 -4.08 -5.05
C SER A 89 -1.61 -3.98 -3.54
N LEU A 90 -0.47 -3.38 -3.18
CA LEU A 90 -0.10 -3.11 -1.79
C LEU A 90 -1.06 -2.11 -1.12
N TRP A 91 -1.49 -1.09 -1.86
CA TRP A 91 -2.46 -0.12 -1.38
C TRP A 91 -3.77 -0.79 -0.98
N ASP A 92 -4.28 -1.66 -1.85
CA ASP A 92 -5.50 -2.43 -1.61
C ASP A 92 -5.34 -3.42 -0.45
N ALA A 93 -4.18 -4.07 -0.34
CA ALA A 93 -3.87 -4.96 0.77
C ALA A 93 -3.82 -4.22 2.12
N MET A 94 -3.16 -3.06 2.18
CA MET A 94 -3.10 -2.26 3.40
C MET A 94 -4.47 -1.72 3.80
N ALA A 95 -5.24 -1.19 2.86
CA ALA A 95 -6.61 -0.74 3.14
C ALA A 95 -7.55 -1.90 3.48
N GLY A 96 -7.36 -3.07 2.86
CA GLY A 96 -8.11 -4.29 3.08
C GLY A 96 -7.86 -4.93 4.45
N ALA A 97 -6.62 -4.93 4.94
CA ALA A 97 -6.25 -5.44 6.26
C ALA A 97 -6.94 -4.68 7.42
N TYR A 98 -7.23 -3.37 7.24
CA TYR A 98 -8.01 -2.61 8.21
C TYR A 98 -9.49 -3.04 8.28
N THR A 99 -10.03 -3.66 7.22
CA THR A 99 -11.40 -4.20 7.19
C THR A 99 -11.54 -5.47 8.03
N GLU A 100 -10.52 -6.32 8.10
CA GLU A 100 -10.59 -7.58 8.87
C GLU A 100 -10.49 -7.36 10.39
N THR A 101 -9.76 -6.32 10.83
CA THR A 101 -9.57 -6.04 12.26
C THR A 101 -10.78 -5.34 12.89
N SER A 102 -11.61 -4.66 12.10
CA SER A 102 -12.84 -4.04 12.56
C SER A 102 -14.07 -4.97 12.50
N GLY A 103 -13.88 -6.21 12.01
CA GLY A 103 -14.84 -7.31 12.07
C GLY A 103 -14.83 -8.10 13.38
N GLY A 104 -14.21 -7.57 14.44
CA GLY A 104 -14.41 -8.04 15.80
C GLY A 104 -15.84 -7.77 16.23
N SER A 105 -16.74 -8.69 15.88
CA SER A 105 -18.14 -8.70 16.26
C SER A 105 -18.27 -8.52 17.77
N ASN A 106 -18.64 -7.32 18.19
CA ASN A 106 -19.49 -7.15 19.36
C ASN A 106 -20.79 -7.90 19.04
N GLN A 107 -20.83 -9.20 19.37
CA GLN A 107 -22.09 -9.91 19.53
C GLN A 107 -22.78 -9.37 20.79
N ALA A 108 -23.37 -8.19 20.67
CA ALA A 108 -24.32 -7.67 21.65
C ALA A 108 -25.71 -8.22 21.30
N THR A 109 -26.02 -9.36 21.93
CA THR A 109 -27.34 -9.75 22.45
C THR A 109 -28.57 -9.39 21.62
N THR A 110 -29.14 -10.38 20.93
CA THR A 110 -30.59 -10.47 20.77
C THR A 110 -31.02 -11.94 20.82
N GLN A 111 -31.08 -12.49 22.02
CA GLN A 111 -31.94 -13.64 22.32
C GLN A 111 -32.97 -13.16 23.33
N ALA A 112 -34.11 -12.71 22.82
CA ALA A 112 -35.31 -12.42 23.57
C ALA A 112 -36.47 -13.12 22.85
N ALA A 113 -36.85 -14.27 23.39
CA ALA A 113 -38.21 -14.81 23.48
C ALA A 113 -38.12 -16.21 24.12
#